data_AF-A0A838J3H1-F1
#
_entry.id   AF-A0A838J3H1-F1
#
_cell.length_a   1.000
_cell.length_b   1.000
_cell.length_c   1.000
_cell.angle_alpha   90.00
_cell.angle_beta   90.00
_cell.angle_gamma   90.00
#
_symmetry.space_group_name_H-M   'P 1'
#
loop_
_entity.id
_entity.type
_entity.pdbx_description
1 polymer ?
#
loop_
_entity_poly.entity_id
_entity_poly.type
_entity_poly.pdbx_seq_one_letter_code
_entity_poly.pdbx_strand_id
1 'polypeptide(L)'
;LSPGGNPILLFGGIAMVVAAIVFDAMAYHLRETGRRTLSRRGVVISLVAGLLMGCFYPFVSRAMTGEGAPGPYATTFFFAFGVLLCAVPFNTLLMRRPLVTSEPVSMSGYRRAPATWHIWGLVGGAIWCTGAVFNFVASRAHVVGPAVSYSIGQGATMISACWGVFVWREFAAAPSRSRNFLVWMFVFFVCGLTAIALAPVL
;
A
#
# COMPACT_ATOMS: atom_id res chain seq x y z
N LEU A 1 -25.34 -1.93 -2.43
CA LEU A 1 -24.27 -1.18 -1.73
C LEU A 1 -24.92 0.02 -1.06
N SER A 2 -25.58 -0.17 0.10
CA SER A 2 -25.92 0.98 0.93
C SER A 2 -24.61 1.43 1.57
N PRO A 3 -24.13 2.68 1.40
CA PRO A 3 -22.98 3.14 2.14
C PRO A 3 -23.40 3.20 3.60
N GLY A 4 -23.13 2.13 4.35
CA GLY A 4 -23.31 2.09 5.79
C GLY A 4 -22.26 2.98 6.43
N GLY A 5 -22.54 4.27 6.49
CA GLY A 5 -21.71 5.25 7.19
C GLY A 5 -21.97 6.69 6.76
N ASN A 6 -21.63 7.63 7.65
CA ASN A 6 -21.82 9.05 7.42
C ASN A 6 -21.02 9.53 6.19
N PRO A 7 -21.71 10.01 5.12
CA PRO A 7 -21.06 10.37 3.87
C PRO A 7 -20.12 11.56 4.03
N ILE A 8 -20.40 12.48 4.96
CA ILE A 8 -19.53 13.64 5.21
C ILE A 8 -18.19 13.18 5.77
N LEU A 9 -18.19 12.23 6.71
CA LEU A 9 -16.96 11.66 7.26
C LEU A 9 -16.17 10.86 6.23
N LEU A 10 -16.87 10.10 5.36
CA LEU A 10 -16.22 9.37 4.27
C LEU A 10 -15.58 10.30 3.24
N PHE A 11 -16.33 11.23 2.66
CA PHE A 11 -15.81 12.15 1.63
C PHE A 11 -14.80 13.12 2.21
N GLY A 12 -15.04 13.64 3.42
CA GLY A 12 -14.10 14.49 4.14
C GLY A 12 -12.79 13.76 4.44
N GLY A 13 -12.88 12.54 4.96
CA GLY A 13 -11.71 11.71 5.24
C GLY A 13 -10.90 11.38 3.97
N ILE A 14 -11.57 11.06 2.87
CA ILE A 14 -10.92 10.86 1.56
C ILE A 14 -10.21 12.14 1.10
N ALA A 15 -10.87 13.30 1.19
CA ALA A 15 -10.26 14.58 0.82
C ALA A 15 -9.02 14.89 1.65
N MET A 16 -9.04 14.59 2.95
CA MET A 16 -7.87 14.73 3.83
C MET A 16 -6.73 13.79 3.43
N VAL A 17 -7.02 12.53 3.09
CA VAL A 17 -6.01 11.58 2.61
C VAL A 17 -5.40 12.05 1.28
N VAL A 18 -6.21 12.57 0.35
CA VAL A 18 -5.71 13.15 -0.91
C VAL A 18 -4.81 14.36 -0.62
N ALA A 19 -5.19 15.24 0.29
CA ALA A 19 -4.34 16.35 0.72
C ALA A 19 -3.01 15.87 1.31
N ALA A 20 -3.03 14.81 2.12
CA ALA A 20 -1.82 14.20 2.66
C ALA A 20 -0.88 13.68 1.55
N ILE A 21 -1.42 12.99 0.53
CA ILE A 21 -0.63 12.51 -0.62
C ILE A 21 0.03 13.69 -1.35
N VAL A 22 -0.68 14.82 -1.52
CA VAL A 22 -0.12 16.02 -2.15
C VAL A 22 1.01 16.59 -1.29
N PHE A 23 0.83 16.68 0.03
CA PHE A 23 1.89 17.17 0.92
C PHE A 23 3.12 16.27 0.95
N ASP A 24 2.93 14.95 0.91
CA ASP A 24 4.03 14.00 0.79
C ASP A 24 4.82 14.22 -0.52
N ALA A 25 4.11 14.30 -1.64
CA ALA A 25 4.72 14.55 -2.95
C ALA A 25 5.49 15.88 -2.97
N MET A 26 4.95 16.93 -2.34
CA MET A 26 5.65 18.21 -2.19
C MET A 26 6.89 18.07 -1.28
N ALA A 27 6.77 17.39 -0.15
CA ALA A 27 7.88 17.17 0.78
C ALA A 27 9.06 16.46 0.10
N TYR A 28 8.77 15.40 -0.67
CA TYR A 28 9.77 14.67 -1.46
C TYR A 28 10.33 15.52 -2.60
N HIS A 29 9.49 16.26 -3.34
CA HIS A 29 9.97 17.15 -4.40
C HIS A 29 10.96 18.21 -3.88
N LEU A 30 10.67 18.81 -2.73
CA LEU A 30 11.55 19.77 -2.06
C LEU A 30 12.80 19.14 -1.45
N ARG A 31 12.77 17.85 -1.12
CA ARG A 31 13.93 17.09 -0.65
C ARG A 31 14.85 16.69 -1.81
N GLU A 32 14.27 16.41 -2.97
CA GLU A 32 14.98 15.89 -4.15
C GLU A 32 15.48 16.98 -5.11
N THR A 33 15.43 18.27 -4.74
CA THR A 33 16.00 19.37 -5.54
C THR A 33 17.49 19.10 -5.82
N GLY A 34 17.80 18.52 -6.98
CA GLY A 34 19.14 18.10 -7.40
C GLY A 34 19.29 16.64 -7.86
N ARG A 35 18.26 15.78 -7.74
CA ARG A 35 18.30 14.38 -8.24
C ARG A 35 17.27 14.12 -9.35
N ARG A 36 17.64 13.17 -10.21
CA ARG A 36 17.03 12.66 -11.47
C ARG A 36 15.59 13.12 -11.75
N THR A 37 15.39 13.63 -12.97
CA THR A 37 14.06 13.87 -13.54
C THR A 37 13.20 12.60 -13.49
N LEU A 38 11.99 12.72 -12.93
CA LEU A 38 10.99 11.66 -12.94
C LEU A 38 10.69 11.28 -14.40
N SER A 39 10.93 10.00 -14.75
CA SER A 39 10.61 9.51 -16.09
C SER A 39 9.09 9.42 -16.24
N ARG A 40 8.53 9.98 -17.33
CA ARG A 40 7.10 9.88 -17.68
C ARG A 40 6.59 8.43 -17.63
N ARG A 41 7.44 7.46 -18.02
CA ARG A 41 7.12 6.03 -17.95
C ARG A 41 6.94 5.54 -16.51
N GLY A 42 7.80 5.98 -15.59
CA GLY A 42 7.71 5.63 -14.17
C GLY A 42 6.42 6.15 -13.55
N VAL A 43 6.06 7.40 -13.82
CA VAL A 43 4.80 8.00 -13.34
C VAL A 43 3.58 7.20 -13.82
N VAL A 44 3.53 6.85 -15.11
CA VAL A 44 2.42 6.04 -15.67
C VAL A 44 2.35 4.67 -15.00
N ILE A 45 3.48 3.99 -14.81
CA ILE A 45 3.52 2.67 -14.15
C ILE A 45 3.01 2.78 -12.71
N SER A 46 3.46 3.79 -11.95
CA SER A 46 3.01 4.01 -10.57
C SER A 46 1.51 4.28 -10.48
N LEU A 47 0.94 5.06 -11.41
CA LEU A 47 -0.50 5.33 -11.46
C LEU A 47 -1.31 4.07 -11.77
N VAL A 48 -0.87 3.27 -12.75
CA VAL A 48 -1.53 2.00 -13.10
C VAL A 48 -1.44 1.01 -11.93
N ALA A 49 -0.27 0.88 -11.30
CA ALA A 49 -0.09 0.02 -10.13
C ALA A 49 -0.97 0.47 -8.95
N GLY A 50 -1.06 1.78 -8.71
CA GLY A 50 -1.95 2.34 -7.69
C GLY A 50 -3.42 2.06 -7.95
N LEU A 51 -3.88 2.18 -9.21
CA LEU A 51 -5.24 1.83 -9.60
C LEU A 51 -5.54 0.34 -9.40
N LEU A 52 -4.63 -0.55 -9.84
CA LEU A 52 -4.77 -1.99 -9.63
C LEU A 52 -4.82 -2.34 -8.13
N MET A 53 -3.97 -1.68 -7.33
CA MET A 53 -3.97 -1.83 -5.87
C MET A 53 -5.24 -1.26 -5.20
N GLY A 54 -5.84 -0.20 -5.75
CA GLY A 54 -7.12 0.30 -5.26
C GLY A 54 -8.29 -0.64 -5.57
N CYS A 55 -8.26 -1.29 -6.74
CA CYS A 55 -9.36 -2.13 -7.20
C CYS A 55 -9.34 -3.56 -6.63
N PHE A 56 -8.21 -4.09 -6.16
CA PHE A 56 -8.14 -5.50 -5.73
C PHE A 56 -9.10 -5.80 -4.56
N TYR A 57 -9.16 -4.91 -3.57
CA TYR A 57 -9.87 -5.21 -2.32
C TYR A 57 -11.38 -5.36 -2.52
N PRO A 58 -12.07 -4.46 -3.28
CA PRO A 58 -13.46 -4.68 -3.68
C PRO A 58 -13.70 -6.01 -4.42
N PHE A 59 -12.79 -6.43 -5.30
CA PHE A 59 -12.91 -7.72 -6.00
C PHE A 59 -12.81 -8.90 -5.04
N VAL A 60 -11.85 -8.88 -4.12
CA VAL A 60 -11.70 -9.91 -3.09
C VAL A 60 -12.92 -9.95 -2.18
N SER A 61 -13.39 -8.78 -1.71
CA SER A 61 -14.59 -8.67 -0.88
C SER A 61 -15.81 -9.27 -1.60
N ARG A 62 -16.00 -8.94 -2.88
CA ARG A 62 -17.09 -9.50 -3.70
C ARG A 62 -16.97 -11.01 -3.92
N ALA A 63 -15.76 -11.53 -4.11
CA ALA A 63 -15.52 -12.97 -4.25
C ALA A 63 -15.84 -13.75 -2.97
N MET A 64 -15.86 -13.08 -1.82
CA MET A 64 -16.20 -13.66 -0.52
C MET A 64 -17.70 -13.56 -0.21
N THR A 65 -18.49 -12.80 -0.95
CA THR A 65 -19.94 -12.64 -0.73
C THR A 65 -20.76 -13.55 -1.63
N GLY A 66 -21.79 -14.21 -1.08
CA GLY A 66 -22.69 -15.10 -1.80
C GLY A 66 -22.83 -16.48 -1.16
N GLU A 67 -23.85 -17.24 -1.56
CA GLU A 67 -24.03 -18.64 -1.14
C GLU A 67 -22.92 -19.50 -1.74
N GLY A 68 -22.27 -20.34 -0.90
CA GLY A 68 -21.13 -21.16 -1.31
C GLY A 68 -19.81 -20.40 -1.49
N ALA A 69 -19.76 -19.09 -1.20
CA ALA A 69 -18.53 -18.32 -1.32
C ALA A 69 -17.46 -18.77 -0.32
N PRO A 70 -16.18 -18.80 -0.72
CA PRO A 70 -15.09 -19.21 0.17
C PRO A 70 -15.00 -18.31 1.41
N GLY A 71 -14.72 -18.93 2.55
CA GLY A 71 -14.38 -18.22 3.77
C GLY A 71 -13.03 -17.46 3.65
N PRO A 72 -12.73 -16.54 4.57
CA PRO A 72 -11.53 -15.68 4.50
C PRO A 72 -10.23 -16.48 4.39
N TYR A 73 -10.13 -17.63 5.06
CA TYR A 73 -8.96 -18.51 4.96
C TYR A 73 -8.80 -19.15 3.56
N ALA A 74 -9.90 -19.65 2.99
CA ALA A 74 -9.89 -20.22 1.65
C ALA A 74 -9.60 -19.15 0.59
N THR A 75 -10.16 -17.95 0.72
CA THR A 75 -9.86 -16.82 -0.17
C THR A 75 -8.40 -16.40 -0.08
N THR A 76 -7.83 -16.36 1.13
CA THR A 76 -6.40 -16.07 1.31
C THR A 76 -5.54 -17.12 0.59
N PHE A 77 -5.91 -18.40 0.66
CA PHE A 77 -5.18 -19.47 -0.04
C PHE A 77 -5.17 -19.25 -1.56
N PHE A 78 -6.34 -19.02 -2.18
CA PHE A 78 -6.43 -18.71 -3.61
C PHE A 78 -5.66 -17.44 -3.98
N PHE A 79 -5.74 -16.41 -3.12
CA PHE A 79 -5.03 -15.16 -3.31
C PHE A 79 -3.51 -15.36 -3.27
N ALA A 80 -2.99 -16.12 -2.31
CA ALA A 80 -1.56 -16.44 -2.22
C ALA A 80 -1.06 -17.22 -3.45
N PHE A 81 -1.88 -18.16 -3.96
CA PHE A 81 -1.57 -18.87 -5.19
C PHE A 81 -1.53 -17.92 -6.40
N GLY A 82 -2.50 -17.00 -6.51
CA GLY A 82 -2.50 -15.94 -7.52
C GLY A 82 -1.25 -15.06 -7.43
N VAL A 83 -0.86 -14.64 -6.22
CA VAL A 83 0.38 -13.88 -5.98
C VAL A 83 1.59 -14.66 -6.48
N LEU A 84 1.71 -15.96 -6.18
CA LEU A 84 2.81 -16.78 -6.67
C LEU A 84 2.86 -16.86 -8.20
N LEU A 85 1.71 -17.12 -8.83
CA LEU A 85 1.59 -17.22 -10.28
C LEU A 85 1.87 -15.90 -11.00
N CYS A 86 1.55 -14.76 -10.39
CA CYS A 86 1.83 -13.44 -10.95
C CYS A 86 3.26 -12.97 -10.67
N ALA A 87 3.77 -13.21 -9.46
CA ALA A 87 5.06 -12.72 -9.01
C ALA A 87 6.22 -13.35 -9.78
N VAL A 88 6.21 -14.68 -10.03
CA VAL A 88 7.35 -15.33 -10.70
C VAL A 88 7.52 -14.85 -12.16
N PRO A 89 6.49 -14.83 -13.02
CA PRO A 89 6.61 -14.31 -14.38
C PRO A 89 6.90 -12.81 -14.41
N PHE A 90 6.23 -12.02 -13.59
CA PHE A 90 6.39 -10.57 -13.60
C PHE A 90 7.77 -10.14 -13.07
N ASN A 91 8.26 -10.77 -12.01
CA ASN A 91 9.62 -10.53 -11.52
C ASN A 91 10.67 -10.95 -12.57
N THR A 92 10.48 -12.09 -13.22
CA THR A 92 11.37 -12.53 -14.31
C THR A 92 11.36 -11.55 -15.48
N LEU A 93 10.19 -11.01 -15.84
CA LEU A 93 10.05 -10.00 -16.88
C LEU A 93 10.80 -8.71 -16.50
N LEU A 94 10.61 -8.20 -15.29
CA LEU A 94 11.29 -6.99 -14.80
C LEU A 94 12.81 -7.16 -14.69
N MET A 95 13.27 -8.34 -14.31
CA MET A 95 14.70 -8.68 -14.29
C MET A 95 15.30 -8.66 -15.70
N ARG A 96 14.59 -9.21 -16.70
CA ARG A 96 15.03 -9.21 -18.11
C ARG A 96 14.83 -7.88 -18.83
N ARG A 97 13.87 -7.08 -18.40
CA ARG A 97 13.53 -5.75 -18.97
C ARG A 97 13.42 -4.72 -17.84
N PRO A 98 14.56 -4.22 -17.32
CA PRO A 98 14.54 -3.27 -16.22
C PRO A 98 13.82 -1.97 -16.58
N LEU A 99 13.10 -1.40 -15.61
CA LEU A 99 12.35 -0.15 -15.78
C LEU A 99 13.25 1.10 -15.83
N VAL A 100 14.47 0.95 -15.33
CA VAL A 100 15.52 1.99 -15.29
C VAL A 100 16.68 1.54 -16.18
N THR A 101 17.55 2.48 -16.55
CA THR A 101 18.80 2.15 -17.28
C THR A 101 19.74 1.37 -16.35
N SER A 102 19.53 0.06 -16.28
CA SER A 102 20.35 -0.91 -15.57
C SER A 102 20.50 -2.14 -16.44
N GLU A 103 21.58 -2.89 -16.26
CA GLU A 103 21.81 -4.10 -17.03
C GLU A 103 20.73 -5.15 -16.72
N PRO A 104 20.18 -5.84 -17.76
CA PRO A 104 19.30 -6.96 -17.56
C PRO A 104 19.96 -8.05 -16.72
N VAL A 105 19.24 -8.56 -15.72
CA VAL A 105 19.71 -9.65 -14.87
C VAL A 105 18.90 -10.91 -15.12
N SER A 106 19.52 -12.08 -14.97
CA SER A 106 18.82 -13.36 -15.11
C SER A 106 18.33 -13.86 -13.75
N MET A 107 17.34 -14.76 -13.76
CA MET A 107 16.82 -15.39 -12.54
C MET A 107 17.89 -16.19 -11.77
N SER A 108 19.03 -16.50 -12.41
CA SER A 108 20.19 -17.08 -11.72
C SER A 108 20.78 -16.13 -10.68
N GLY A 109 20.72 -14.80 -10.92
CA GLY A 109 21.14 -13.78 -9.97
C GLY A 109 20.26 -13.76 -8.71
N TYR A 110 18.96 -14.01 -8.85
CA TYR A 110 18.07 -14.17 -7.70
C TYR A 110 18.49 -15.36 -6.82
N ARG A 111 18.82 -16.51 -7.43
CA ARG A 111 19.24 -17.71 -6.67
C ARG A 111 20.62 -17.59 -6.03
N ARG A 112 21.49 -16.74 -6.57
CA ARG A 112 22.84 -16.49 -6.05
C ARG A 112 22.86 -15.38 -4.99
N ALA A 113 21.74 -14.72 -4.75
CA ALA A 113 21.66 -13.69 -3.73
C ALA A 113 21.91 -14.29 -2.33
N PRO A 114 22.42 -13.49 -1.37
CA PRO A 114 22.65 -13.95 -0.02
C PRO A 114 21.40 -14.60 0.59
N ALA A 115 21.56 -15.75 1.26
CA ALA A 115 20.45 -16.46 1.91
C ALA A 115 19.67 -15.56 2.89
N THR A 116 20.37 -14.64 3.56
CA THR A 116 19.77 -13.64 4.46
C THR A 116 18.74 -12.77 3.76
N TRP A 117 18.92 -12.42 2.48
CA TRP A 117 17.97 -11.60 1.73
C TRP A 117 16.68 -12.37 1.45
N HIS A 118 16.80 -13.66 1.14
CA HIS A 118 15.64 -14.53 0.97
C HIS A 118 14.85 -14.70 2.28
N ILE A 119 15.56 -14.84 3.41
CA ILE A 119 14.93 -14.94 4.73
C ILE A 119 14.14 -13.67 5.05
N TRP A 120 14.73 -12.48 4.86
CA TRP A 120 14.02 -11.22 5.06
C TRP A 120 12.81 -11.06 4.13
N GLY A 121 12.91 -11.54 2.89
CA GLY A 121 11.77 -11.61 1.97
C GLY A 121 10.66 -12.54 2.48
N LEU A 122 11.01 -13.71 3.02
CA LEU A 122 10.06 -14.66 3.57
C LEU A 122 9.38 -14.10 4.83
N VAL A 123 10.13 -13.44 5.72
CA VAL A 123 9.59 -12.78 6.92
C VAL A 123 8.64 -11.65 6.54
N GLY A 124 9.03 -10.80 5.59
CA GLY A 124 8.14 -9.73 5.08
C GLY A 124 6.87 -10.30 4.46
N GLY A 125 6.98 -11.36 3.66
CA GLY A 125 5.84 -12.08 3.10
C GLY A 125 4.93 -12.70 4.16
N ALA A 126 5.51 -13.30 5.20
CA ALA A 126 4.75 -13.87 6.32
C ALA A 126 3.96 -12.79 7.07
N ILE A 127 4.61 -11.67 7.42
CA ILE A 127 3.96 -10.54 8.10
C ILE A 127 2.79 -10.00 7.24
N TRP A 128 3.02 -9.80 5.95
CA TRP A 128 2.01 -9.29 5.04
C TRP A 128 0.83 -10.26 4.87
N CYS A 129 1.10 -11.55 4.69
CA CYS A 129 0.06 -12.58 4.60
C CYS A 129 -0.76 -12.69 5.89
N THR A 130 -0.11 -12.65 7.06
CA THR A 130 -0.81 -12.64 8.35
C THR A 130 -1.72 -11.41 8.48
N GLY A 131 -1.23 -10.23 8.10
CA GLY A 131 -2.03 -9.00 8.06
C GLY A 131 -3.22 -9.10 7.10
N ALA A 132 -3.03 -9.69 5.92
CA ALA A 132 -4.09 -9.90 4.94
C ALA A 132 -5.18 -10.84 5.48
N VAL A 133 -4.80 -11.94 6.14
CA VAL A 133 -5.76 -12.86 6.79
C VAL A 133 -6.58 -12.13 7.85
N PHE A 134 -5.94 -11.39 8.76
CA PHE A 134 -6.67 -10.62 9.78
C PHE A 134 -7.62 -9.59 9.16
N ASN A 135 -7.20 -8.94 8.08
CA ASN A 135 -8.04 -7.99 7.35
C ASN A 135 -9.28 -8.68 6.76
N PHE A 136 -9.11 -9.80 6.04
CA PHE A 136 -10.21 -10.54 5.44
C PHE A 136 -11.16 -11.15 6.47
N VAL A 137 -10.63 -11.63 7.60
CA VAL A 137 -11.45 -12.12 8.72
C VAL A 137 -12.28 -11.00 9.32
N ALA A 138 -11.67 -9.84 9.60
CA ALA A 138 -12.37 -8.68 10.14
C ALA A 138 -13.47 -8.17 9.19
N SER A 139 -13.20 -8.16 7.89
CA SER A 139 -14.20 -7.78 6.87
C SER A 139 -15.38 -8.75 6.80
N ARG A 140 -15.17 -10.05 7.09
CA ARG A 140 -16.23 -11.07 7.06
C ARG A 140 -17.04 -11.18 8.32
N ALA A 141 -16.43 -10.89 9.46
CA ALA A 141 -17.11 -10.95 10.75
C ALA A 141 -18.15 -9.82 10.92
N HIS A 142 -18.39 -8.98 9.90
CA HIS A 142 -19.28 -7.80 9.92
C HIS A 142 -18.98 -6.81 11.07
N VAL A 143 -17.82 -6.93 11.72
CA VAL A 143 -17.40 -6.04 12.81
C VAL A 143 -17.14 -4.63 12.29
N VAL A 144 -16.68 -4.52 11.03
CA VAL A 144 -16.45 -3.27 10.32
C VAL A 144 -16.65 -3.51 8.82
N GLY A 145 -17.35 -2.60 8.12
CA GLY A 145 -17.60 -2.76 6.68
C GLY A 145 -16.32 -2.77 5.84
N PRO A 146 -16.35 -3.26 4.57
CA PRO A 146 -15.16 -3.43 3.72
C PRO A 146 -14.30 -2.17 3.57
N ALA A 147 -14.94 -0.99 3.51
CA ALA A 147 -14.24 0.29 3.43
C ALA A 147 -13.36 0.53 4.67
N VAL A 148 -13.86 0.28 5.87
CA VAL A 148 -13.09 0.48 7.11
C VAL A 148 -12.04 -0.60 7.30
N SER A 149 -12.35 -1.87 6.99
CA SER A 149 -11.33 -2.93 7.00
C SER A 149 -10.16 -2.62 6.06
N TYR A 150 -10.42 -2.05 4.89
CA TYR A 150 -9.37 -1.59 3.98
C TYR A 150 -8.60 -0.38 4.54
N SER A 151 -9.30 0.62 5.08
CA SER A 151 -8.68 1.81 5.67
C SER A 151 -7.80 1.49 6.89
N ILE A 152 -8.18 0.55 7.74
CA ILE A 152 -7.34 0.05 8.84
C ILE A 152 -6.04 -0.53 8.29
N GLY A 153 -6.10 -1.25 7.16
CA GLY A 153 -4.92 -1.77 6.48
C GLY A 153 -3.92 -0.67 6.05
N GLN A 154 -4.39 0.54 5.78
CA GLN A 154 -3.54 1.69 5.44
C GLN A 154 -2.72 2.23 6.62
N GLY A 155 -3.02 1.80 7.86
CA GLY A 155 -2.16 2.06 9.02
C GLY A 155 -0.73 1.54 8.83
N ALA A 156 -0.54 0.46 8.06
CA ALA A 156 0.79 -0.04 7.72
C ALA A 156 1.63 0.98 6.92
N THR A 157 0.99 1.68 5.97
CA THR A 157 1.62 2.76 5.18
C THR A 157 2.09 3.90 6.08
N MET A 158 1.28 4.26 7.08
CA MET A 158 1.60 5.28 8.07
C MET A 158 2.79 4.88 8.95
N ILE A 159 2.79 3.66 9.47
CA ILE A 159 3.91 3.13 10.27
C ILE A 159 5.21 3.10 9.45
N SER A 160 5.13 2.69 8.18
CA SER A 160 6.27 2.70 7.25
C SER A 160 6.84 4.12 7.05
N ALA A 161 5.97 5.11 6.83
CA ALA A 161 6.38 6.50 6.70
C ALA A 161 7.05 7.03 7.99
N CYS A 162 6.47 6.73 9.16
CA CYS A 162 7.09 7.06 10.46
C CYS A 162 8.48 6.43 10.59
N TRP A 163 8.64 5.17 10.18
CA TRP A 163 9.93 4.48 10.23
C TRP A 163 10.98 5.19 9.36
N GLY A 164 10.64 5.54 8.12
CA GLY A 164 11.55 6.27 7.23
C GLY A 164 11.97 7.64 7.77
N VAL A 165 11.03 8.35 8.40
CA VAL A 165 11.26 9.69 8.95
C VAL A 165 12.07 9.66 10.24
N PHE A 166 11.71 8.80 11.20
CA PHE A 166 12.28 8.82 12.54
C PHE A 166 13.47 7.89 12.70
N VAL A 167 13.43 6.69 12.10
CA VAL A 167 14.48 5.68 12.25
C VAL A 167 15.56 5.88 11.20
N TRP A 168 15.19 5.94 9.92
CA TRP A 168 16.15 6.18 8.84
C TRP A 168 16.53 7.64 8.66
N ARG A 169 15.80 8.56 9.31
CA ARG A 169 16.08 10.00 9.32
C ARG A 169 16.22 10.56 7.90
N GLU A 170 15.36 10.10 7.00
CA GLU A 170 15.42 10.41 5.57
C GLU A 170 15.42 11.91 5.24
N PHE A 171 14.77 12.71 6.10
CA PHE A 171 14.61 14.15 5.95
C PHE A 171 15.59 14.96 6.81
N ALA A 172 16.62 14.34 7.41
CA ALA A 172 17.58 15.04 8.28
C ALA A 172 18.34 16.17 7.57
N ALA A 173 18.65 16.00 6.28
CA ALA A 173 19.31 17.02 5.45
C ALA A 173 18.32 17.86 4.61
N ALA A 174 17.02 17.65 4.77
CA ALA A 174 16.01 18.32 3.95
C ALA A 174 15.73 19.75 4.45
N PRO A 175 15.33 20.68 3.56
CA PRO A 175 14.95 22.04 3.95
C PRO A 175 13.81 22.05 4.97
N SER A 176 13.77 23.05 5.86
CA SER A 176 12.71 23.21 6.86
C SER A 176 11.30 23.22 6.27
N ARG A 177 11.15 23.72 5.03
CA ARG A 177 9.88 23.70 4.29
C ARG A 177 9.41 22.29 3.94
N SER A 178 10.33 21.37 3.58
CA SER A 178 10.02 19.97 3.31
C SER A 178 9.52 19.27 4.58
N ARG A 179 10.19 19.53 5.72
CA ARG A 179 9.75 19.02 7.03
C ARG A 179 8.36 19.52 7.44
N ASN A 180 8.02 20.78 7.15
CA ASN A 180 6.68 21.30 7.45
C ASN A 180 5.60 20.58 6.63
N PHE A 181 5.83 20.33 5.34
CA PHE A 181 4.89 19.55 4.53
C PHE A 181 4.73 18.12 5.04
N LEU A 182 5.82 17.51 5.48
CA LEU A 182 5.79 16.17 6.05
C LEU A 182 4.97 16.11 7.36
N VAL A 183 5.06 17.12 8.22
CA VAL A 183 4.18 17.22 9.41
C VAL A 183 2.72 17.31 9.00
N TRP A 184 2.39 18.17 8.03
CA TRP A 184 1.00 18.28 7.54
C TRP A 184 0.51 16.99 6.90
N MET A 185 1.34 16.29 6.12
CA MET A 185 1.03 14.97 5.59
C MET A 185 0.59 14.02 6.71
N PHE A 186 1.36 13.90 7.80
CA PHE A 186 1.00 13.04 8.93
C PHE A 186 -0.34 13.44 9.56
N VAL A 187 -0.55 14.73 9.83
CA VAL A 187 -1.79 15.23 10.43
C VAL A 187 -2.99 14.92 9.54
N PHE A 188 -2.94 15.28 8.26
CA PHE A 188 -4.04 15.06 7.33
C PHE A 188 -4.33 13.57 7.13
N PHE A 189 -3.31 12.72 7.08
CA PHE A 189 -3.50 11.28 6.90
C PHE A 189 -4.10 10.61 8.14
N VAL A 190 -3.62 10.93 9.34
CA VAL A 190 -4.17 10.39 10.60
C VAL A 190 -5.61 10.83 10.78
N CYS A 191 -5.89 12.12 10.61
CA CYS A 191 -7.26 12.65 10.70
C CYS A 191 -8.17 12.04 9.61
N GLY A 192 -7.67 11.91 8.38
CA GLY A 192 -8.41 11.31 7.27
C GLY A 192 -8.75 9.84 7.51
N LEU A 193 -7.78 9.03 7.95
CA LEU A 193 -8.02 7.64 8.32
C LEU A 193 -8.98 7.52 9.51
N THR A 194 -8.85 8.38 10.51
CA THR A 194 -9.75 8.39 11.67
C THR A 194 -11.18 8.73 11.26
N ALA A 195 -11.37 9.72 10.39
CA ALA A 195 -12.68 10.08 9.86
C ALA A 195 -13.31 8.92 9.08
N ILE A 196 -12.54 8.25 8.22
CA ILE A 196 -13.04 7.08 7.47
C ILE A 196 -13.36 5.91 8.42
N ALA A 197 -12.51 5.66 9.42
CA ALA A 197 -12.70 4.57 10.37
C ALA A 197 -13.94 4.78 11.28
N LEU A 198 -14.24 6.02 11.65
CA LEU A 198 -15.41 6.38 12.46
C LEU A 198 -16.70 6.48 11.64
N ALA A 199 -16.62 6.58 10.31
CA ALA A 199 -17.78 6.79 9.47
C ALA A 199 -18.89 5.73 9.60
N PRO A 200 -18.64 4.43 9.86
CA PRO A 200 -19.72 3.48 10.10
C PRO A 200 -20.29 3.51 11.52
N VAL A 201 -19.61 4.15 12.46
CA VAL A 201 -19.97 4.20 13.90
C VAL A 201 -20.79 5.44 14.23
N LEU A 202 -20.53 6.54 13.52
CA LEU A 202 -21.19 7.85 13.66
C LEU A 202 -22.10 8.14 12.46
#